data_AF-A0A833A572-F1
#
_entry.id   AF-A0A833A572-F1
#
_cell.length_a   1.000
_cell.length_b   1.000
_cell.length_c   1.000
_cell.angle_alpha   90.00
_cell.angle_beta   90.00
_cell.angle_gamma   90.00
#
_symmetry.space_group_name_H-M   'P 1'
#
loop_
_entity.id
_entity.type
_entity.pdbx_description
1 polymer ?
#
loop_
_entity_poly.entity_id
_entity_poly.type
_entity_poly.pdbx_seq_one_letter_code
_entity_poly.pdbx_strand_id
1 'polypeptide(L)' 'MHVIVAYDVRDDKVRERVRRLLWRYGLSPISKSVYAGRLTWNKAERLAKRLSEVLDST' A
#
# COMPACT_ATOMS: atom_id res chain seq x y z
N MET A 1 2.92 -6.04 14.21
CA MET A 1 1.47 -5.78 14.14
C MET A 1 0.93 -6.34 12.83
N HIS A 2 -0.31 -6.85 12.81
CA HIS A 2 -0.99 -7.16 11.56
C HIS A 2 -1.54 -5.85 10.97
N VAL A 3 -1.28 -5.62 9.69
CA VAL A 3 -1.75 -4.44 8.96
C VAL A 3 -2.59 -4.91 7.80
N ILE A 4 -3.74 -4.26 7.61
CA ILE A 4 -4.60 -4.40 6.44
C ILE A 4 -4.61 -3.05 5.74
N VAL A 5 -4.35 -3.06 4.43
CA VAL A 5 -4.44 -1.88 3.58
C VAL A 5 -5.54 -2.13 2.56
N ALA A 6 -6.63 -1.39 2.67
CA ALA A 6 -7.69 -1.33 1.68
C ALA A 6 -7.66 0.05 1.03
N TYR A 7 -7.84 0.11 -0.28
CA TYR A 7 -7.81 1.37 -1.03
C TYR A 7 -8.81 1.36 -2.19
N ASP A 8 -9.20 2.55 -2.63
CA ASP A 8 -9.97 2.75 -3.85
C ASP A 8 -9.25 3.77 -4.74
N VAL A 9 -8.72 3.29 -5.87
CA VAL A 9 -7.92 4.08 -6.80
C VAL A 9 -8.37 3.77 -8.22
N ARG A 10 -8.97 4.78 -8.88
CA ARG A 10 -9.52 4.66 -10.23
C ARG A 10 -8.45 4.55 -11.29
N ASP A 11 -7.40 5.38 -11.21
CA ASP A 11 -6.30 5.37 -12.16
C ASP A 11 -5.47 4.08 -12.04
N ASP A 12 -5.41 3.32 -13.13
CA ASP A 12 -4.72 2.04 -13.20
C ASP A 12 -3.20 2.15 -13.00
N LYS A 13 -2.58 3.25 -13.48
CA LYS A 13 -1.14 3.49 -13.31
C LYS A 13 -0.83 3.80 -11.85
N VAL A 14 -1.65 4.60 -11.18
CA VAL A 14 -1.49 4.89 -9.75
C VAL A 14 -1.72 3.62 -8.93
N ARG A 15 -2.75 2.85 -9.25
CA ARG A 15 -3.05 1.58 -8.59
C ARG A 15 -1.89 0.59 -8.69
N GLU A 16 -1.24 0.50 -9.85
CA GLU A 16 -0.07 -0.36 -10.03
C GLU A 16 1.16 0.15 -9.24
N ARG A 17 1.31 1.47 -9.07
CA ARG A 17 2.34 2.03 -8.16
C ARG A 17 2.07 1.65 -6.71
N VAL A 18 0.81 1.74 -6.26
CA VAL A 18 0.38 1.31 -4.93
C VAL A 18 0.67 -0.18 -4.71
N ARG A 19 0.24 -1.07 -5.62
CA ARG A 19 0.49 -2.52 -5.52
C ARG A 19 1.97 -2.84 -5.37
N ARG A 20 2.83 -2.26 -6.23
CA ARG A 20 4.28 -2.49 -6.17
C ARG A 20 4.88 -2.00 -4.86
N LEU A 21 4.38 -0.89 -4.31
CA LEU A 21 4.83 -0.40 -3.01
C LEU A 21 4.44 -1.36 -1.87
N LEU A 22 3.19 -1.82 -1.84
CA LEU A 22 2.70 -2.78 -0.83
C LEU A 22 3.50 -4.09 -0.86
N TRP A 23 3.81 -4.61 -2.05
CA TRP A 23 4.68 -5.78 -2.22
C TRP A 23 6.10 -5.57 -1.68
N ARG A 24 6.72 -4.42 -1.94
CA ARG A 24 8.07 -4.10 -1.41
C ARG A 24 8.09 -4.04 0.12
N TYR A 25 6.95 -3.76 0.75
CA TYR A 25 6.80 -3.79 2.21
C TYR A 25 6.50 -5.19 2.75
N GLY A 26 6.37 -6.21 1.89
CA GLY A 26 6.08 -7.58 2.28
C GLY A 26 4.60 -7.83 2.57
N LEU A 27 3.70 -6.95 2.11
CA LEU A 27 2.27 -7.19 2.18
C LEU A 27 1.83 -8.08 1.02
N SER A 28 0.96 -9.04 1.30
CA SER A 28 0.40 -9.97 0.32
C SER A 28 -1.01 -9.53 -0.09
N PRO A 29 -1.39 -9.72 -1.36
CA PRO A 29 -2.74 -9.39 -1.82
C PRO A 29 -3.75 -10.36 -1.20
N ILE A 30 -4.89 -9.82 -0.76
CA ILE A 30 -6.10 -10.58 -0.40
C ILE A 30 -7.15 -10.43 -1.50
N SER A 31 -7.27 -9.25 -2.10
CA SER A 31 -8.15 -8.98 -3.24
C SER A 31 -7.55 -7.92 -4.17
N LYS A 32 -8.30 -7.48 -5.21
CA LYS A 32 -7.84 -6.45 -6.19
C LYS A 32 -7.30 -5.19 -5.51
N SER A 33 -7.92 -4.77 -4.40
CA SER A 33 -7.61 -3.51 -3.71
C SER A 33 -7.40 -3.69 -2.20
N VAL A 34 -7.12 -4.91 -1.74
CA VAL A 34 -6.88 -5.21 -0.32
C VAL A 34 -5.63 -6.05 -0.16
N TYR A 35 -4.78 -5.65 0.78
CA TYR A 35 -3.51 -6.29 1.11
C TYR A 35 -3.38 -6.46 2.61
N ALA A 36 -2.67 -7.50 3.04
CA ALA A 36 -2.36 -7.70 4.45
C ALA A 36 -0.97 -8.28 4.67
N GLY A 37 -0.44 -8.08 5.88
CA GLY A 37 0.83 -8.64 6.29
C GLY A 37 1.28 -8.13 7.65
N ARG A 38 2.50 -8.51 8.04
CA ARG A 38 3.08 -8.09 9.31
C ARG A 38 4.06 -6.95 9.08
N LEU A 39 3.83 -5.83 9.76
CA LEU A 39 4.75 -4.70 9.80
C LEU A 39 5.10 -4.32 11.24
N THR A 40 6.26 -3.71 11.41
CA THR A 40 6.59 -2.92 12.61
C THR A 40 5.90 -1.56 12.51
N TRP A 41 5.75 -0.87 13.63
CA TRP A 41 5.16 0.47 13.67
C TRP A 41 5.87 1.44 12.70
N ASN A 42 7.19 1.55 12.79
CA ASN A 42 7.99 2.42 11.91
C ASN A 42 7.84 2.06 10.42
N LYS A 43 7.71 0.77 10.07
CA LYS A 43 7.45 0.38 8.68
C LYS A 43 6.05 0.79 8.24
N ALA A 44 5.04 0.70 9.10
CA ALA A 44 3.68 1.14 8.80
C ALA A 44 3.62 2.67 8.58
N GLU A 45 4.24 3.47 9.44
CA GLU A 45 4.31 4.93 9.27
C GLU A 45 5.03 5.32 7.97
N ARG A 46 6.18 4.69 7.69
CA ARG A 46 6.93 4.95 6.45
C ARG A 46 6.12 4.55 5.21
N LEU A 47 5.37 3.44 5.28
CA LEU A 47 4.48 3.01 4.21
C LEU A 47 3.39 4.05 3.96
N ALA A 48 2.74 4.54 5.01
CA ALA A 48 1.69 5.56 4.92
C ALA A 48 2.20 6.82 4.22
N LYS A 49 3.36 7.35 4.63
CA LYS A 49 3.97 8.53 4.00
C LYS A 49 4.23 8.32 2.50
N ARG A 50 4.78 7.16 2.13
CA ARG A 50 5.06 6.84 0.72
C ARG A 50 3.79 6.62 -0.11
N LEU A 51 2.74 6.09 0.50
CA LEU A 51 1.44 5.98 -0.17
C LEU A 51 0.85 7.38 -0.44
N SER A 52 0.92 8.31 0.53
CA SER A 52 0.51 9.70 0.32
C SER A 52 1.27 10.34 -0.84
N GLU A 53 2.60 10.21 -0.88
CA GLU A 53 3.42 10.74 -1.99
C GLU A 53 2.99 10.16 -3.35
N VAL A 54 2.66 8.86 -3.42
CA VAL A 54 2.19 8.22 -4.66
C VAL A 54 0.84 8.78 -5.10
N LEU A 55 -0.06 9.06 -4.16
CA LEU A 55 -1.40 9.58 -4.43
C LEU A 55 -1.37 11.07 -4.83
N ASP A 56 -0.56 11.88 -4.16
CA ASP A 56 -0.41 13.33 -4.44
C ASP A 56 0.31 13.61 -5.77
N SER A 57 1.03 12.62 -6.32
CA SER A 57 1.71 12.71 -7.62
C SER A 57 0.77 12.61 -8.83
N THR A 58 -0.55 12.68 -8.63
CA THR A 58 -1.58 12.37 -9.66
C THR A 58 -2.43 13.58 -9.98
#